data_AF-A0AB73BMJ0-F1
#
_entry.id   AF-A0AB73BMJ0-F1
#
_cell.length_a   1.000
_cell.length_b   1.000
_cell.length_c   1.000
_cell.angle_alpha   90.00
_cell.angle_beta   90.00
_cell.angle_gamma   90.00
#
_symmetry.space_group_name_H-M   'P 1'
#
loop_
_entity.id
_entity.type
_entity.pdbx_description
1 polymer ?
#
loop_
_entity_poly.entity_id
_entity_poly.type
_entity_poly.pdbx_seq_one_letter_code
_entity_poly.pdbx_strand_id
1 'polypeptide(L)'
;FHKGMNQLVQEGAIQLYRNYQTDEYILGAVGQLQFEVFQFRMKNEYNSEVEMNSIGHRVARWIDPEQLDPQMSNSRNLLVKD
;
A
#
# COMPACT_ATOMS: atom_id res chain seq x y z
N PHE A 1 -11.25 3.70 -10.17
CA PHE A 1 -10.07 3.69 -9.29
C PHE A 1 -10.41 3.58 -7.79
N HIS A 2 -10.67 4.67 -7.05
CA HIS A 2 -10.78 4.67 -5.57
C HIS A 2 -11.76 3.64 -4.99
N LYS A 3 -12.96 3.49 -5.58
CA LYS A 3 -13.94 2.48 -5.13
C LYS A 3 -13.39 1.05 -5.20
N GLY A 4 -12.73 0.70 -6.31
CA GLY A 4 -12.16 -0.64 -6.50
C GLY A 4 -10.98 -0.90 -5.59
N MET A 5 -10.10 0.08 -5.41
CA MET A 5 -9.00 0.00 -4.44
C MET A 5 -9.54 -0.29 -3.03
N ASN A 6 -10.48 0.52 -2.54
CA ASN A 6 -11.05 0.35 -1.19
C ASN A 6 -11.71 -1.02 -1.02
N GLN A 7 -12.47 -1.48 -2.02
CA GLN A 7 -13.14 -2.77 -1.94
C GLN A 7 -12.14 -3.94 -1.92
N LEU A 8 -11.13 -3.94 -2.79
CA LEU A 8 -10.11 -4.99 -2.83
C LEU A 8 -9.26 -5.04 -1.56
N VAL A 9 -9.02 -3.89 -0.94
CA VAL A 9 -8.34 -3.79 0.36
C VAL A 9 -9.22 -4.38 1.47
N GLN A 10 -10.52 -4.06 1.49
CA GLN A 10 -11.48 -4.64 2.46
C GLN A 10 -11.63 -6.15 2.32
N GLU A 11 -11.51 -6.69 1.09
CA GLU A 11 -11.50 -8.13 0.82
C GLU A 11 -10.18 -8.81 1.26
N GLY A 12 -9.16 -8.05 1.65
CA GLY A 12 -7.85 -8.56 2.04
C GLY A 12 -7.00 -9.04 0.85
N ALA A 13 -7.35 -8.65 -0.38
CA ALA A 13 -6.58 -9.02 -1.56
C ALA A 13 -5.17 -8.41 -1.52
N ILE A 14 -5.05 -7.20 -0.97
CA ILE A 14 -3.81 -6.46 -0.78
C ILE A 14 -3.92 -5.54 0.43
N GLN A 15 -2.79 -5.21 1.06
CA GLN A 15 -2.75 -4.17 2.09
C GLN A 15 -2.47 -2.82 1.44
N LEU A 16 -3.25 -1.80 1.82
CA LEU A 16 -2.97 -0.42 1.47
C LEU A 16 -2.30 0.27 2.65
N TYR A 17 -1.33 1.12 2.34
CA TYR A 17 -0.75 2.05 3.26
C TYR A 17 -0.74 3.44 2.63
N ARG A 18 -0.77 4.46 3.48
CA ARG A 18 -0.69 5.86 3.08
C ARG A 18 0.52 6.52 3.72
N ASN A 19 1.36 7.15 2.92
CA ASN A 19 2.52 7.87 3.41
C ASN A 19 2.08 9.01 4.35
N TYR A 20 2.73 9.12 5.51
CA TYR A 20 2.37 10.12 6.52
C TYR A 20 2.62 11.56 6.06
N GLN A 21 3.57 11.78 5.14
CA GLN A 21 4.00 13.10 4.68
C GLN A 21 3.43 13.47 3.30
N THR A 22 3.45 12.54 2.35
CA THR A 22 3.12 12.79 0.94
C THR A 22 1.72 12.34 0.55
N ASP A 23 0.99 11.67 1.45
CA ASP A 23 -0.34 11.10 1.20
C ASP A 23 -0.39 10.07 0.04
N GLU A 24 0.79 9.63 -0.44
CA GLU A 24 0.97 8.63 -1.49
C GLU A 24 0.50 7.25 -1.04
N TYR A 25 -0.08 6.50 -1.97
CA TYR A 25 -0.49 5.12 -1.74
C TYR A 25 0.67 4.15 -1.93
N ILE A 26 0.88 3.29 -0.94
CA ILE A 26 1.83 2.19 -0.97
C ILE A 26 1.05 0.90 -0.81
N LEU A 27 1.28 -0.07 -1.70
CA LEU A 27 0.66 -1.38 -1.63
C LEU A 27 1.64 -2.39 -1.02
N GLY A 28 1.16 -3.19 -0.07
CA GLY A 28 1.91 -4.28 0.53
C GLY A 28 1.22 -5.62 0.31
N ALA A 29 2.03 -6.64 0.01
CA ALA A 29 1.54 -8.00 -0.18
C ALA A 29 2.57 -9.00 0.37
N VAL A 30 2.09 -10.20 0.70
CA VAL A 30 2.93 -11.33 1.17
C VAL A 30 3.64 -12.00 -0.01
N GLY A 31 3.00 -12.03 -1.19
CA GLY A 31 3.56 -12.63 -2.40
C GLY A 31 3.30 -11.81 -3.65
N GLN A 32 4.17 -11.96 -4.65
CA GLN A 32 4.12 -11.21 -5.91
C GLN A 32 2.76 -11.33 -6.62
N LEU A 33 2.17 -12.53 -6.62
CA LEU A 33 0.89 -12.81 -7.27
C LEU A 33 -0.25 -11.89 -6.82
N GLN A 34 -0.22 -11.41 -5.57
CA GLN A 34 -1.27 -10.51 -5.06
C GLN A 34 -1.28 -9.16 -5.79
N PHE A 35 -0.11 -8.63 -6.18
CA PHE A 35 -0.02 -7.42 -7.00
C PHE A 35 -0.60 -7.64 -8.39
N GLU A 36 -0.28 -8.78 -9.02
CA GLU A 36 -0.80 -9.16 -10.34
C GLU A 36 -2.33 -9.33 -10.32
N VAL A 37 -2.85 -10.02 -9.29
CA VAL A 37 -4.29 -10.19 -9.07
C VAL A 37 -4.96 -8.83 -8.83
N PHE A 38 -4.38 -7.95 -8.02
CA PHE A 38 -4.92 -6.61 -7.79
C PHE A 38 -5.02 -5.81 -9.10
N GLN A 39 -3.95 -5.78 -9.90
CA GLN A 39 -3.95 -5.09 -11.19
C GLN A 39 -4.98 -5.67 -12.17
N PHE A 40 -5.06 -7.01 -12.24
CA PHE A 40 -6.05 -7.70 -13.07
C PHE A 40 -7.48 -7.35 -12.65
N ARG A 41 -7.80 -7.41 -11.35
CA ARG A 41 -9.16 -7.10 -10.85
C ARG A 41 -9.50 -5.63 -11.04
N MET A 42 -8.57 -4.70 -10.79
CA MET A 42 -8.77 -3.28 -11.06
C MET A 42 -9.14 -3.01 -12.52
N LYS A 43 -8.48 -3.70 -13.46
CA LYS A 43 -8.78 -3.59 -14.88
C LYS A 43 -10.13 -4.22 -15.25
N ASN A 44 -10.43 -5.42 -14.78
CA ASN A 44 -11.61 -6.18 -15.22
C ASN A 44 -12.92 -5.81 -14.48
N GLU A 45 -12.86 -5.50 -13.19
CA GLU A 45 -14.04 -5.19 -12.38
C GLU A 45 -14.34 -3.68 -12.36
N TYR A 46 -13.32 -2.85 -12.53
CA TYR A 46 -13.44 -1.40 -12.35
C TYR A 46 -12.96 -0.58 -13.55
N ASN A 47 -12.59 -1.21 -14.67
CA ASN A 47 -12.05 -0.55 -15.88
C ASN A 47 -10.95 0.47 -15.57
N SER A 48 -10.12 0.15 -14.58
CA SER A 48 -9.11 1.06 -14.05
C SER A 48 -7.74 0.44 -14.25
N GLU A 49 -6.96 1.03 -15.16
CA GLU A 49 -5.56 0.65 -15.31
C GLU A 49 -4.74 1.22 -14.15
N VAL A 50 -3.84 0.41 -13.62
CA VAL A 50 -2.99 0.77 -12.48
C VAL A 50 -1.55 0.49 -12.85
N GLU A 51 -0.71 1.50 -12.68
CA GLU A 51 0.74 1.37 -12.78
C GLU A 51 1.34 1.36 -11.38
N MET A 52 2.18 0.38 -11.10
CA MET A 52 2.83 0.21 -9.80
C MET A 52 4.33 0.34 -9.97
N ASN A 53 4.94 1.24 -9.20
CA ASN A 53 6.39 1.42 -9.16
C ASN A 53 6.97 0.69 -7.95
N SER A 54 7.99 -0.14 -8.17
CA SER A 54 8.69 -0.80 -7.07
C SER A 54 9.50 0.20 -6.26
N ILE A 55 9.29 0.23 -4.94
CA ILE A 55 10.03 1.08 -4.00
C ILE A 55 11.22 0.36 -3.34
N GLY A 56 11.63 -0.77 -3.94
CA GLY A 56 12.69 -1.65 -3.45
C GLY A 56 12.21 -2.63 -2.38
N HIS A 57 13.14 -3.45 -1.88
CA HIS A 57 12.86 -4.43 -0.83
C HIS A 57 12.67 -3.72 0.52
N ARG A 58 11.48 -3.86 1.11
CA ARG A 58 11.13 -3.27 2.41
C ARG A 58 10.35 -4.28 3.26
N VAL A 59 10.48 -4.14 4.57
CA VAL A 59 9.74 -4.94 5.55
C VAL A 59 8.90 -3.98 6.39
N ALA A 60 7.59 -4.22 6.41
CA ALA A 60 6.67 -3.45 7.25
C ALA A 60 6.73 -3.94 8.70
N ARG A 61 6.64 -3.01 9.65
CA ARG A 61 6.49 -3.29 11.09
C ARG A 61 5.53 -2.28 11.68
N TRP A 62 4.56 -2.76 12.46
CA TRP A 62 3.75 -1.88 13.29
C TRP A 62 4.60 -1.26 14.39
N ILE A 63 4.30 -0.01 14.69
CA ILE A 63 4.89 0.74 15.80
C ILE A 63 3.82 0.94 16.87
N ASP A 64 4.24 0.95 18.13
CA ASP A 64 3.36 1.33 19.21
C ASP A 64 2.93 2.81 19.04
N PRO A 65 1.64 3.15 19.10
CA PRO A 65 1.18 4.53 19.03
C PRO A 65 1.85 5.46 20.06
N GLU A 66 2.23 4.97 21.24
CA GLU A 66 2.95 5.76 22.25
C GLU A 66 4.38 6.11 21.83
N GLN A 67 4.95 5.33 20.91
CA GLN A 67 6.29 5.52 20.38
C GLN A 67 6.29 6.27 19.04
N LEU A 68 5.13 6.64 18.51
CA LEU A 68 5.01 7.33 17.22
C LEU A 68 5.71 8.69 17.26
N ASP A 69 6.75 8.85 16.44
CA ASP A 69 7.37 10.15 16.15
C ASP A 69 7.28 10.43 14.63
N PRO A 70 6.65 11.54 14.19
CA PRO A 70 6.61 11.94 12.78
C PRO A 70 7.98 12.08 12.12
N GLN A 71 9.06 12.27 12.89
CA GLN A 71 10.45 12.35 12.41
C GLN A 71 11.09 10.98 12.13
N MET A 72 10.36 9.88 12.35
CA MET A 72 10.84 8.53 12.00
C MET A 72 10.97 8.29 10.50
N SER A 73 10.27 9.08 9.69
CA SER A 73 10.37 9.03 8.23
C SER A 73 11.67 9.68 7.78
N ASN A 74 12.53 8.94 7.09
CA ASN A 74 13.78 9.43 6.53
C ASN A 74 14.11 8.70 5.22
N SER A 75 15.29 8.94 4.65
CA SER A 75 15.68 8.31 3.38
C SER A 75 15.77 6.78 3.42
N ARG A 76 15.87 6.16 4.59
CA ARG A 76 15.90 4.70 4.78
C ARG A 76 14.53 4.14 5.15
N ASN A 77 13.77 4.84 5.98
CA ASN A 77 12.52 4.37 6.55
C ASN A 77 11.34 5.23 6.10
N LEU A 78 10.22 4.59 5.79
CA LEU A 78 8.97 5.28 5.47
C LEU A 78 8.00 5.11 6.63
N LEU A 79 7.47 6.22 7.13
CA LEU A 79 6.35 6.20 8.07
C LEU A 79 5.04 6.20 7.28
N VAL A 80 4.21 5.19 7.51
CA VAL A 80 2.96 5.00 6.78
C VAL A 80 1.83 4.64 7.74
N LYS A 81 0.59 4.94 7.34
CA LYS A 81 -0.65 4.50 8.01
C LYS A 81 -1.29 3.39 7.21
N ASP A 82 -1.84 2.38 7.87
CA ASP A 82 -2.65 1.32 7.23
C ASP A 82 -4.12 1.74 7.03
#